data_AF-A0A4P2QSX3-F1
#
_entry.id   AF-A0A4P2QSX3-F1
#
_cell.length_a   1.000
_cell.length_b   1.000
_cell.length_c   1.000
_cell.angle_alpha   90.00
_cell.angle_beta   90.00
_cell.angle_gamma   90.00
#
_symmetry.space_group_name_H-M   'P 1'
#
loop_
_entity.id
_entity.type
_entity.pdbx_description
1 polymer ?
#
loop_
_entity_poly.entity_id
_entity_poly.type
_entity_poly.pdbx_seq_one_letter_code
_entity_poly.pdbx_strand_id
1 'polypeptide(L)'
;MHGVTERQVLLSLVALALVLLTARAFGELARRLRQPEVLGELFGGVVLGPSVVGALAPGFHRVLFQDPAVGVVLSGISWIGALVLLLMAGVEVDVSILRKEARPGALSALGAIAPPLRTPGPLVQRMQGAFTWDLDVSPRRSAQA
;
A
#
# COMPACT_ATOMS: atom_id res chain seq x y z
N MET A 1 -6.91 21.01 20.45
CA MET A 1 -7.41 20.10 19.40
C MET A 1 -7.50 20.89 18.10
N HIS A 2 -6.52 20.76 17.20
CA HIS A 2 -6.61 21.41 15.90
C HIS A 2 -7.66 20.64 15.08
N GLY A 3 -8.84 21.23 14.96
CA GLY A 3 -9.92 20.65 14.16
C GLY A 3 -9.48 20.53 12.70
N VAL A 4 -9.88 19.43 12.06
CA VAL A 4 -9.71 19.28 10.62
C VAL A 4 -10.49 20.42 9.96
N THR A 5 -9.80 21.24 9.18
CA THR A 5 -10.42 22.40 8.53
C THR A 5 -11.29 21.92 7.36
N GLU A 6 -12.35 22.65 7.01
CA GLU A 6 -13.23 22.35 5.86
C GLU A 6 -12.43 22.06 4.58
N ARG A 7 -11.41 22.87 4.30
CA ARG A 7 -10.48 22.66 3.18
C ARG A 7 -9.81 21.28 3.22
N GLN A 8 -9.39 20.81 4.39
CA GLN A 8 -8.72 19.51 4.54
C GLN A 8 -9.72 18.36 4.37
N VAL A 9 -10.96 18.53 4.81
CA VAL A 9 -12.03 17.56 4.54
C VAL A 9 -12.27 17.46 3.03
N LEU A 10 -12.39 18.58 2.33
CA LEU A 10 -12.55 18.61 0.87
C LEU A 10 -11.37 17.94 0.16
N LEU A 11 -10.14 18.26 0.55
CA LEU A 11 -8.95 17.60 -0.01
C LEU A 11 -8.95 16.09 0.24
N SER A 12 -9.39 15.64 1.42
CA SER A 12 -9.50 14.22 1.74
C SER A 12 -10.52 13.50 0.85
N LEU A 13 -11.66 14.13 0.58
CA LEU A 13 -12.68 13.57 -0.32
C LEU A 13 -12.17 13.51 -1.76
N VAL A 14 -11.46 14.54 -2.22
CA VAL A 14 -10.84 14.55 -3.56
C VAL A 14 -9.76 13.47 -3.65
N ALA A 15 -8.90 13.34 -2.64
CA ALA A 15 -7.88 12.30 -2.59
C ALA A 15 -8.51 10.90 -2.59
N LEU A 16 -9.56 10.68 -1.79
CA LEU A 16 -10.29 9.41 -1.75
C LEU A 16 -10.93 9.09 -3.11
N ALA A 17 -11.60 10.06 -3.72
CA ALA A 17 -12.20 9.89 -5.05
C ALA A 17 -11.13 9.53 -6.09
N LEU A 18 -9.97 10.19 -6.05
CA LEU A 18 -8.86 9.91 -6.94
C LEU A 18 -8.27 8.51 -6.73
N VAL A 19 -8.11 8.08 -5.47
CA VAL A 19 -7.69 6.71 -5.13
C VAL A 19 -8.68 5.69 -5.68
N LEU A 20 -9.98 5.87 -5.43
CA LEU A 20 -11.03 4.94 -5.88
C LEU A 20 -11.12 4.88 -7.41
N LEU A 21 -11.08 6.02 -8.09
CA LEU A 21 -11.11 6.09 -9.55
C LEU A 21 -9.89 5.42 -10.16
N THR A 22 -8.70 5.68 -9.60
CA THR A 22 -7.47 5.08 -10.10
C THR A 22 -7.47 3.58 -9.84
N ALA A 23 -7.81 3.14 -8.63
CA ALA A 23 -7.91 1.71 -8.31
C ALA A 23 -8.89 0.99 -9.25
N ARG A 24 -10.09 1.56 -9.48
CA ARG A 24 -11.08 0.98 -10.40
C ARG A 24 -10.62 0.96 -11.85
N ALA A 25 -9.99 2.02 -12.34
CA ALA A 25 -9.49 2.08 -13.70
C ALA A 25 -8.41 1.03 -13.95
N PHE A 26 -7.45 0.88 -13.03
CA PHE A 26 -6.39 -0.12 -13.16
C PHE A 26 -6.87 -1.54 -12.84
N GLY A 27 -7.81 -1.73 -11.93
CA GLY A 27 -8.47 -3.01 -11.69
C GLY A 27 -9.22 -3.51 -12.92
N GLU A 28 -9.96 -2.62 -13.60
CA GLU A 28 -10.61 -2.92 -14.87
C GLU A 28 -9.59 -3.29 -15.96
N LEU A 29 -8.49 -2.53 -16.04
CA LEU A 29 -7.42 -2.81 -17.00
C LEU A 29 -6.79 -4.18 -16.73
N ALA A 30 -6.52 -4.52 -15.47
CA ALA A 30 -6.01 -5.84 -15.08
C ALA A 30 -7.00 -6.95 -15.48
N ARG A 31 -8.29 -6.76 -15.22
CA ARG A 31 -9.33 -7.72 -15.65
C ARG A 31 -9.34 -7.93 -17.16
N ARG A 32 -9.24 -6.86 -17.95
CA ARG A 32 -9.16 -6.93 -19.42
C ARG A 32 -7.93 -7.69 -19.90
N LEU A 33 -6.83 -7.59 -19.16
CA LEU A 33 -5.59 -8.33 -19.39
C LEU A 33 -5.62 -9.75 -18.80
N ARG A 34 -6.77 -10.21 -18.28
CA ARG A 34 -6.96 -11.52 -17.61
C ARG A 34 -6.09 -11.70 -16.35
N GLN A 35 -5.78 -10.60 -15.67
CA GLN A 35 -5.10 -10.59 -14.37
C GLN A 35 -6.12 -10.39 -13.24
N PRO A 36 -5.84 -10.88 -12.02
CA PRO A 36 -6.62 -10.54 -10.83
C PRO A 36 -6.76 -9.02 -10.64
N GLU A 37 -7.98 -8.54 -10.37
CA GLU A 37 -8.28 -7.11 -10.23
C GLU A 37 -7.41 -6.42 -9.17
N VAL A 38 -7.16 -7.10 -8.05
CA VAL A 38 -6.33 -6.61 -6.94
C VAL A 38 -4.92 -6.21 -7.40
N LEU A 39 -4.34 -6.91 -8.38
CA LEU A 39 -3.03 -6.53 -8.91
C LEU A 39 -3.08 -5.18 -9.63
N GLY A 40 -4.17 -4.91 -10.34
CA GLY A 40 -4.43 -3.62 -10.98
C GLY A 40 -4.59 -2.51 -9.94
N GLU A 41 -5.38 -2.75 -8.90
CA GLU A 41 -5.59 -1.77 -7.82
C GLU A 41 -4.26 -1.40 -7.12
N LEU A 42 -3.43 -2.39 -6.81
CA LEU A 42 -2.09 -2.19 -6.25
C LEU A 42 -1.21 -1.37 -7.18
N PHE A 43 -1.21 -1.69 -8.49
CA PHE A 43 -0.46 -0.93 -9.48
C PHE A 43 -0.95 0.52 -9.60
N GLY A 44 -2.28 0.73 -9.59
CA GLY A 44 -2.89 2.05 -9.54
C GLY A 44 -2.43 2.86 -8.32
N GLY A 45 -2.31 2.21 -7.16
CA GLY A 45 -1.73 2.82 -5.95
C GLY A 45 -0.26 3.23 -6.13
N VAL A 46 0.57 2.38 -6.76
CA VAL A 46 1.98 2.71 -7.07
C VAL A 46 2.07 3.90 -8.03
N VAL A 47 1.22 3.94 -9.05
CA VAL A 47 1.14 5.05 -10.01
C VAL A 47 0.72 6.35 -9.31
N LEU A 48 -0.32 6.29 -8.46
CA LEU A 48 -0.80 7.47 -7.73
C LEU A 48 0.15 7.92 -6.60
N GLY A 49 1.01 7.01 -6.16
CA GLY A 49 1.99 7.23 -5.11
C GLY A 49 3.14 8.18 -5.48
N PRO A 50 4.09 8.37 -4.55
CA PRO A 50 5.20 9.29 -4.74
C PRO A 50 6.13 8.88 -5.89
N SER A 51 6.17 7.59 -6.24
CA SER A 51 7.07 7.03 -7.25
C SER A 51 6.80 7.51 -8.67
N VAL A 52 5.54 7.74 -9.03
CA VAL A 52 5.16 8.18 -10.38
C VAL A 52 4.53 9.56 -10.33
N VAL A 53 3.33 9.71 -9.76
CA VAL A 53 2.67 11.03 -9.68
C VAL A 53 3.45 12.00 -8.79
N GLY A 54 4.05 11.55 -7.69
CA GLY A 54 4.92 12.42 -6.87
C GLY A 54 6.19 12.89 -7.58
N ALA A 55 6.75 12.07 -8.47
CA ALA A 55 7.92 12.42 -9.26
C ALA A 55 7.58 13.37 -10.43
N LEU A 56 6.46 13.12 -11.12
CA LEU A 56 6.02 13.91 -12.28
C LEU A 56 5.37 15.25 -11.87
N ALA A 57 4.59 15.25 -10.79
CA ALA A 57 3.82 16.41 -10.33
C ALA A 57 3.94 16.58 -8.79
N PRO A 58 5.13 16.94 -8.28
CA PRO A 58 5.39 17.02 -6.84
C PRO A 58 4.50 18.03 -6.11
N GLY A 59 4.12 19.13 -6.78
CA GLY A 59 3.22 20.14 -6.20
C GLY A 59 1.80 19.60 -5.99
N PHE A 60 1.26 18.85 -6.95
CA PHE A 60 -0.06 18.22 -6.84
C PHE A 60 -0.04 17.15 -5.74
N HIS A 61 0.96 16.28 -5.74
CA HIS A 61 1.10 15.20 -4.75
C HIS A 61 1.25 15.76 -3.32
N ARG A 62 2.01 16.84 -3.14
CA ARG A 62 2.13 17.56 -1.86
C ARG A 62 0.79 18.01 -1.30
N VAL A 63 -0.03 18.64 -2.14
CA VAL A 63 -1.32 19.22 -1.71
C VAL A 63 -2.33 18.14 -1.34
N LEU A 64 -2.34 17.01 -2.05
CA LEU A 64 -3.36 15.97 -1.87
C LEU A 64 -2.97 14.86 -0.89
N PHE A 65 -1.70 14.47 -0.82
CA PHE A 65 -1.28 13.28 -0.09
C PHE A 65 -0.27 13.54 1.03
N GLN A 66 0.38 14.72 1.06
CA GLN A 66 1.36 15.05 2.11
C GLN A 66 0.81 15.94 3.24
N ASP A 67 -0.47 16.34 3.18
CA ASP A 67 -1.13 16.99 4.32
C ASP A 67 -1.44 15.94 5.42
N PRO A 68 -0.93 16.13 6.65
CA PRO A 68 -1.14 15.17 7.74
C PRO A 68 -2.61 14.90 8.05
N ALA A 69 -3.48 15.92 7.94
CA ALA A 69 -4.91 15.75 8.22
C ALA A 69 -5.57 14.84 7.18
N VAL A 70 -5.20 14.99 5.91
CA VAL A 70 -5.68 14.10 4.84
C VAL A 70 -5.20 12.67 5.06
N GLY A 71 -3.93 12.50 5.43
CA GLY A 71 -3.36 11.19 5.75
C GLY A 71 -4.10 10.48 6.89
N VAL A 72 -4.46 11.20 7.96
CA VAL A 72 -5.25 10.65 9.08
C VAL A 72 -6.63 10.19 8.62
N VAL A 73 -7.34 10.99 7.81
CA VAL A 73 -8.66 10.64 7.29
C VAL A 73 -8.60 9.41 6.39
N LEU A 74 -7.68 9.38 5.42
CA LEU A 74 -7.50 8.24 4.52
C LEU A 74 -7.09 6.96 5.26
N SER A 75 -6.22 7.07 6.28
CA SER A 75 -5.84 5.96 7.13
C SER A 75 -7.03 5.41 7.91
N GLY A 76 -7.84 6.29 8.51
CA GLY A 76 -9.07 5.88 9.20
C GLY A 76 -10.03 5.11 8.28
N ILE A 77 -10.25 5.62 7.05
CA ILE A 77 -11.06 4.94 6.04
C ILE A 77 -10.44 3.60 5.64
N SER A 78 -9.12 3.53 5.49
CA SER A 78 -8.40 2.30 5.14
C SER A 78 -8.55 1.23 6.22
N TRP A 79 -8.46 1.60 7.50
CA TRP A 79 -8.71 0.69 8.61
C TRP A 79 -10.14 0.16 8.62
N ILE A 80 -11.12 1.03 8.37
CA ILE A 80 -12.53 0.62 8.25
C ILE A 80 -12.69 -0.34 7.07
N GLY A 81 -12.12 -0.02 5.91
CA GLY A 81 -12.16 -0.86 4.72
C GLY A 81 -11.52 -2.23 4.94
N ALA A 82 -10.35 -2.27 5.57
CA ALA A 82 -9.66 -3.51 5.92
C ALA A 82 -10.47 -4.34 6.93
N LEU A 83 -11.08 -3.71 7.93
CA LEU A 83 -11.94 -4.38 8.89
C LEU A 83 -13.18 -4.99 8.20
N VAL A 84 -13.84 -4.24 7.32
CA VAL A 84 -14.99 -4.73 6.54
C VAL A 84 -14.57 -5.87 5.61
N LEU A 85 -13.41 -5.78 4.97
CA LEU A 85 -12.86 -6.83 4.11
C LEU A 85 -12.58 -8.12 4.91
N LEU A 86 -11.95 -8.00 6.07
CA LEU A 86 -11.69 -9.16 6.94
C LEU A 86 -12.97 -9.75 7.51
N LEU A 87 -13.97 -8.91 7.83
CA LEU A 87 -15.29 -9.38 8.25
C LEU A 87 -15.99 -10.17 7.13
N MET A 88 -16.00 -9.64 5.91
CA MET A 88 -16.56 -10.33 4.75
C MET A 88 -15.85 -11.67 4.48
N ALA A 89 -14.52 -11.66 4.48
CA ALA A 89 -13.73 -12.87 4.34
C ALA A 89 -14.07 -13.90 5.45
N GLY A 90 -14.27 -13.45 6.69
CA GLY A 90 -14.66 -14.31 7.80
C GLY A 90 -16.07 -14.91 7.66
N VAL A 91 -17.03 -14.15 7.13
CA VAL A 91 -18.42 -14.62 6.90
C VAL A 91 -18.49 -15.64 5.76
N GLU A 92 -17.60 -15.56 4.77
CA GLU A 92 -17.53 -16.50 3.65
C GLU A 92 -16.88 -17.85 4.05
N VAL A 93 -16.19 -17.92 5.19
CA VAL A 93 -15.51 -19.15 5.66
C VAL A 93 -16.49 -20.18 6.21
N ASP A 94 -16.45 -21.39 5.65
CA ASP A 94 -17.19 -22.54 6.17
C ASP A 94 -16.53 -23.09 7.45
N VAL A 95 -17.21 -22.89 8.59
CA VAL A 95 -16.76 -23.32 9.92
C VAL A 95 -16.59 -24.84 10.02
N SER A 96 -17.36 -25.61 9.26
CA SER A 96 -17.28 -27.08 9.26
C SER A 96 -16.01 -27.57 8.58
N ILE A 97 -15.61 -26.93 7.47
CA ILE A 97 -14.34 -27.20 6.79
C ILE A 97 -13.18 -26.70 7.64
N LEU A 98 -13.28 -25.48 8.18
CA LEU A 98 -12.26 -24.88 9.05
C LEU A 98 -11.95 -25.80 10.24
N ARG A 99 -12.95 -26.40 10.87
CA ARG A 99 -12.74 -27.32 12.00
C ARG A 99 -12.04 -28.61 11.59
N LYS A 100 -12.36 -29.16 10.41
CA LYS A 100 -11.72 -30.38 9.88
C LYS A 100 -10.26 -30.12 9.51
N GLU A 101 -9.98 -28.99 8.89
CA GLU A 101 -8.65 -28.61 8.39
C GLU A 101 -7.85 -27.76 9.40
N ALA A 102 -8.33 -27.57 10.62
CA ALA A 102 -7.72 -26.67 11.61
C ALA A 102 -6.27 -27.04 11.92
N ARG A 103 -5.95 -28.33 12.08
CA ARG A 103 -4.59 -28.81 12.36
C ARG A 103 -3.64 -28.63 11.18
N PRO A 104 -3.91 -29.19 9.98
CA PRO A 104 -3.03 -28.99 8.82
C PRO A 104 -2.94 -27.51 8.41
N GLY A 105 -4.04 -26.75 8.48
CA GLY A 105 -4.06 -25.31 8.21
C GLY A 105 -3.25 -24.49 9.22
N ALA A 106 -3.31 -24.83 10.51
CA ALA A 106 -2.47 -24.17 11.51
C ALA A 106 -0.99 -24.48 11.32
N LEU A 107 -0.64 -25.72 10.97
CA LEU A 107 0.74 -26.11 10.70
C LEU A 107 1.31 -25.40 9.46
N SER A 108 0.51 -25.26 8.38
CA SER A 108 0.95 -24.53 7.18
C SER A 108 1.10 -23.02 7.45
N ALA A 109 0.16 -22.43 8.18
CA ALA A 109 0.24 -21.03 8.59
C ALA A 109 1.45 -20.77 9.49
N LEU A 110 1.69 -21.61 10.50
CA LEU A 110 2.88 -21.52 11.35
C LEU A 110 4.16 -21.71 10.54
N GLY A 111 4.18 -22.65 9.59
CA GLY A 111 5.31 -22.87 8.69
C GLY A 111 5.61 -21.67 7.79
N ALA A 112 4.59 -20.92 7.37
CA ALA A 112 4.75 -19.72 6.55
C ALA A 112 5.15 -18.48 7.38
N ILE A 113 4.59 -18.33 8.60
CA ILE A 113 4.76 -17.14 9.44
C ILE A 113 6.02 -17.22 10.31
N ALA A 114 6.37 -18.41 10.83
CA ALA A 114 7.48 -18.56 11.77
C ALA A 114 8.87 -18.19 11.18
N PRO A 115 9.21 -18.52 9.92
CA PRO A 115 10.51 -18.18 9.36
C PRO A 115 10.82 -16.66 9.34
N PRO A 116 9.97 -15.78 8.78
CA PRO A 116 10.24 -14.35 8.78
C PRO A 116 10.26 -13.74 10.19
N LEU A 117 9.46 -14.27 11.13
CA LEU A 117 9.51 -13.83 12.53
C LEU A 117 10.81 -14.24 13.26
N ARG A 118 11.36 -15.41 12.92
CA ARG A 118 12.56 -15.95 13.55
C ARG A 118 13.86 -15.37 13.01
N THR A 119 13.85 -14.77 11.82
CA THR A 119 15.03 -14.11 11.24
C THR A 119 14.96 -12.58 11.34
N PRO A 120 15.08 -11.95 12.52
CA PRO A 120 15.05 -10.49 12.60
C PRO A 120 16.38 -9.80 12.24
N GLY A 121 17.52 -10.50 12.10
CA GLY A 121 18.84 -9.84 12.09
C GLY A 121 19.84 -10.26 11.01
N PRO A 122 20.57 -11.38 11.17
CA PRO A 122 21.85 -11.57 10.47
C PRO A 122 21.73 -11.92 8.98
N LEU A 123 20.66 -12.61 8.56
CA LEU A 123 20.42 -12.94 7.14
C LEU A 123 19.95 -11.71 6.35
N VAL A 124 19.01 -10.93 6.91
CA VAL A 124 18.54 -9.67 6.31
C VAL A 124 19.69 -8.67 6.20
N GLN A 125 20.52 -8.54 7.25
CA GLN A 125 21.65 -7.62 7.25
C GLN A 125 22.75 -8.02 6.25
N ARG A 126 22.96 -9.32 6.02
CA ARG A 126 23.85 -9.83 4.96
C ARG A 126 23.33 -9.58 3.54
N MET A 127 22.01 -9.60 3.34
CA MET A 127 21.40 -9.25 2.05
C MET A 127 21.35 -7.72 1.82
N GLN A 128 21.17 -6.92 2.87
CA GLN A 128 21.21 -5.45 2.79
C GLN A 128 22.61 -4.90 2.46
N GLY A 129 23.68 -5.53 2.96
CA GLY A 129 25.05 -5.16 2.59
C GLY A 129 25.40 -5.44 1.12
N ALA A 130 24.67 -6.34 0.45
CA ALA A 130 24.80 -6.60 -0.98
C ALA A 130 23.93 -5.67 -1.84
N PHE A 131 23.04 -4.89 -1.22
CA PHE A 131 22.07 -4.02 -1.89
C PHE A 131 22.19 -2.57 -1.39
N THR A 132 23.43 -2.06 -1.41
CA THR A 132 23.68 -0.62 -1.25
C THR A 132 23.21 0.06 -2.54
N TRP A 133 22.02 0.68 -2.50
CA TRP A 133 21.54 1.56 -3.56
C TRP A 133 22.44 2.81 -3.64
N ASP A 134 23.63 2.64 -4.18
CA ASP A 134 24.59 3.69 -4.47
C ASP A 134 24.19 4.37 -5.80
N LEU A 135 23.01 4.98 -5.78
CA LEU A 135 22.67 6.00 -6.77
C LEU A 135 23.33 7.28 -6.26
N ASP A 136 24.64 7.37 -6.46
CA ASP A 136 25.39 8.61 -6.31
C ASP A 136 24.87 9.62 -7.34
N VAL A 137 23.78 10.30 -6.99
CA VAL A 137 23.31 11.50 -7.67
C VAL A 137 24.05 12.71 -7.07
N SER A 138 25.37 12.61 -6.92
CA SER A 138 26.19 13.78 -6.71
C SER A 138 26.04 14.68 -7.93
N PRO A 139 25.60 15.94 -7.78
CA PRO A 139 25.55 16.86 -8.89
C PRO A 139 26.97 16.99 -9.40
N ARG A 140 27.25 16.42 -10.58
CA ARG A 140 28.51 16.66 -11.28
C ARG A 140 28.66 18.17 -11.37
N ARG A 141 29.58 18.73 -10.56
CA ARG A 141 30.15 20.05 -10.75
C ARG A 141 30.85 20.03 -12.10
N SER A 142 30.09 20.13 -13.17
CA SER A 142 30.54 20.48 -14.52
C SER A 142 30.10 21.92 -14.81
N ALA A 143 30.46 22.81 -13.87
CA ALA A 143 30.44 24.26 -14.05
C ALA A 143 31.56 24.86 -13.18
N GLN A 144 32.77 24.38 -13.40
CA GLN A 144 33.98 25.17 -13.24
C GLN A 144 34.64 25.23 -14.62
N ALA A 145 34.27 26.26 -15.36
CA ALA A 145 35.08 26.95 -16.36
C ALA A 145 34.58 28.38 -16.42
#